data_AF-A0A966ING5-F1
#
_entry.id   AF-A0A966ING5-F1
#
_cell.length_a   1.000
_cell.length_b   1.000
_cell.length_c   1.000
_cell.angle_alpha   90.00
_cell.angle_beta   90.00
_cell.angle_gamma   90.00
#
_symmetry.space_group_name_H-M   'P 1'
#
loop_
_entity.id
_entity.type
_entity.pdbx_description
1 polymer ?
#
loop_
_entity_poly.entity_id
_entity_poly.type
_entity_poly.pdbx_seq_one_letter_code
_entity_poly.pdbx_strand_id
1 'polypeptide(L)'
;DMVGGAYIEKNIKALVDDGRLVQIAFLKGAKVELNFAQIMTRRLTVTGSTLRPQSDLSKSQIASELLEKIWPLLSTGRINPVINSVFDLNDVSSAHLLMESSKHIGKIVLKVDGRL
;
A
#
# COMPACT_ATOMS: atom_id res chain seq x y z
N ASP A 1 -7.31 -0.70 1.55
CA ASP A 1 -7.83 0.48 0.85
C ASP A 1 -6.89 1.66 1.08
N MET A 2 -6.68 2.44 0.04
CA MET A 2 -5.84 3.65 0.04
C MET A 2 -6.60 4.90 -0.45
N VAL A 3 -7.82 4.71 -0.98
CA VAL A 3 -8.61 5.78 -1.58
C VAL A 3 -9.31 6.58 -0.49
N GLY A 4 -10.00 5.92 0.45
CA GLY A 4 -10.76 6.62 1.48
C GLY A 4 -11.99 7.37 0.93
N GLY A 5 -12.48 8.35 1.68
CA GLY A 5 -13.70 9.10 1.33
C GLY A 5 -14.90 8.16 1.06
N ALA A 6 -15.67 8.47 0.01
CA ALA A 6 -16.86 7.68 -0.35
C ALA A 6 -16.58 6.20 -0.70
N TYR A 7 -15.32 5.78 -0.86
CA TYR A 7 -14.97 4.37 -1.05
C TYR A 7 -15.11 3.56 0.24
N ILE A 8 -15.04 4.19 1.42
CA ILE A 8 -15.12 3.47 2.71
C ILE A 8 -16.45 2.71 2.82
N GLU A 9 -17.57 3.39 2.54
CA GLU A 9 -18.89 2.76 2.56
C GLU A 9 -19.03 1.69 1.46
N LYS A 10 -18.55 1.98 0.24
CA LYS A 10 -18.57 1.02 -0.87
C LYS A 10 -17.78 -0.25 -0.56
N ASN A 11 -16.61 -0.10 0.06
CA ASN A 11 -15.75 -1.21 0.46
C ASN A 11 -16.41 -2.05 1.58
N ILE A 12 -17.06 -1.41 2.55
CA ILE A 12 -17.83 -2.11 3.60
C ILE A 12 -18.98 -2.93 2.99
N LYS A 13 -19.71 -2.36 2.03
CA LYS A 13 -20.78 -3.08 1.30
C LYS A 13 -20.23 -4.25 0.49
N ALA A 14 -19.04 -4.10 -0.11
CA ALA A 14 -18.40 -5.11 -0.95
C ALA A 14 -17.73 -6.26 -0.19
N LEU A 15 -17.46 -6.11 1.12
CA LEU A 15 -16.94 -7.20 1.93
C LEU A 15 -17.93 -8.36 1.96
N VAL A 16 -17.43 -9.58 2.17
CA VAL A 16 -18.20 -10.75 2.63
C VAL A 16 -18.42 -10.65 4.15
N ASP A 17 -19.39 -11.39 4.68
CA ASP A 17 -19.57 -11.52 6.12
C ASP A 17 -18.27 -12.04 6.78
N ASP A 18 -17.96 -11.53 7.97
CA ASP A 18 -16.69 -11.74 8.68
C ASP A 18 -15.44 -11.22 7.92
N GLY A 19 -15.64 -10.44 6.85
CA GLY A 19 -14.58 -9.87 6.03
C GLY A 19 -13.77 -8.76 6.71
N ARG A 20 -12.57 -8.48 6.17
CA ARG A 20 -11.63 -7.50 6.72
C ARG A 20 -11.31 -6.37 5.75
N LEU A 21 -11.50 -5.13 6.19
CA LEU A 21 -11.03 -3.92 5.53
C LEU A 21 -9.84 -3.34 6.29
N VAL A 22 -8.69 -3.21 5.61
CA VAL A 22 -7.48 -2.58 6.14
C VAL A 22 -7.22 -1.27 5.40
N GLN A 23 -7.24 -0.15 6.12
CA GLN A 23 -6.91 1.19 5.59
C GLN A 23 -5.41 1.48 5.71
N ILE A 24 -4.78 1.90 4.61
CA ILE A 24 -3.33 2.20 4.56
C ILE A 24 -3.02 3.64 4.12
N ALA A 25 -3.98 4.36 3.54
CA ALA A 25 -3.88 5.77 3.15
C ALA A 25 -5.27 6.38 2.87
N PHE A 26 -5.32 7.70 2.67
CA PHE A 26 -6.56 8.45 2.42
C PHE A 26 -6.39 9.50 1.31
N LEU A 27 -6.32 9.06 0.05
CA LEU A 27 -6.16 9.96 -1.10
C LEU A 27 -7.36 10.91 -1.31
N LYS A 28 -8.58 10.47 -0.97
CA LYS A 28 -9.83 11.23 -1.08
C LYS A 28 -10.41 11.67 0.27
N GLY A 29 -9.56 11.76 1.30
CA GLY A 29 -9.93 12.23 2.63
C GLY A 29 -10.24 11.11 3.63
N ALA A 30 -9.98 11.42 4.90
CA ALA A 30 -10.07 10.48 6.02
C ALA A 30 -11.39 10.59 6.83
N LYS A 31 -12.18 11.65 6.61
CA LYS A 31 -13.42 11.91 7.35
C LYS A 31 -14.61 11.59 6.47
N VAL A 32 -15.51 10.74 6.97
CA VAL A 32 -16.75 10.35 6.30
C VAL A 32 -17.84 10.12 7.34
N GLU A 33 -19.09 10.29 6.92
CA GLU A 33 -20.24 9.76 7.65
C GLU A 33 -20.41 8.28 7.28
N LEU A 34 -20.63 7.42 8.28
CA LEU A 34 -20.70 5.98 8.05
C LEU A 34 -21.75 5.33 8.97
N ASN A 35 -22.57 4.45 8.40
CA ASN A 35 -23.47 3.59 9.16
C ASN A 35 -22.76 2.31 9.63
N PHE A 36 -22.48 2.23 10.94
CA PHE A 36 -21.79 1.11 11.55
C PHE A 36 -22.66 -0.16 11.72
N ALA A 37 -23.97 -0.09 11.48
CA ALA A 37 -24.85 -1.27 11.60
C ALA A 37 -24.40 -2.43 10.70
N GLN A 38 -23.86 -2.13 9.51
CA GLN A 38 -23.34 -3.15 8.60
C GLN A 38 -22.09 -3.84 9.13
N ILE A 39 -21.22 -3.11 9.84
CA ILE A 39 -20.02 -3.70 10.45
C ILE A 39 -20.42 -4.69 11.53
N MET A 40 -21.39 -4.33 12.37
CA MET A 40 -21.86 -5.17 13.47
C MET A 40 -22.62 -6.41 12.96
N THR A 41 -23.65 -6.21 12.15
CA THR A 41 -24.52 -7.31 11.67
C THR A 41 -23.77 -8.36 10.88
N ARG A 42 -22.72 -7.94 10.16
CA ARG A 42 -21.88 -8.80 9.33
C ARG A 42 -20.54 -9.13 9.96
N ARG A 43 -20.31 -8.71 11.21
CA ARG A 43 -19.09 -8.97 12.02
C ARG A 43 -17.79 -8.61 11.29
N LEU A 44 -17.80 -7.49 10.58
CA LEU A 44 -16.65 -7.06 9.77
C LEU A 44 -15.51 -6.57 10.66
N THR A 45 -14.28 -6.85 10.25
CA THR A 45 -13.08 -6.26 10.84
C THR A 45 -12.68 -5.01 10.04
N VAL A 46 -12.82 -3.83 10.63
CA VAL A 46 -12.32 -2.58 10.03
C VAL A 46 -11.13 -2.08 10.84
N THR A 47 -9.98 -1.95 10.19
CA THR A 47 -8.71 -1.59 10.84
C THR A 47 -7.82 -0.76 9.91
N GLY A 48 -6.65 -0.34 10.38
CA GLY A 48 -5.68 0.37 9.57
C GLY A 48 -4.25 0.22 10.09
N SER A 49 -3.29 0.61 9.26
CA SER A 49 -1.88 0.60 9.64
C SER A 49 -1.12 1.69 8.90
N THR A 50 -0.14 2.27 9.57
CA THR A 50 0.90 3.09 8.95
C THR A 50 2.26 2.55 9.37
N LEU A 51 3.23 2.55 8.45
CA LEU A 51 4.54 1.95 8.71
C LEU A 51 5.50 2.89 9.45
N ARG A 52 5.44 4.20 9.18
CA ARG A 52 6.40 5.20 9.70
C ARG A 52 6.49 5.23 11.24
N PRO A 53 5.38 5.28 12.00
CA PRO A 53 5.44 5.38 13.47
C PRO A 53 5.67 4.04 14.17
N GLN A 54 5.76 2.92 13.44
CA GLN A 54 5.99 1.61 14.05
C GLN A 54 7.37 1.53 14.69
N SER A 55 7.48 0.77 15.78
CA SER A 55 8.75 0.51 16.46
C SER A 55 9.70 -0.28 15.56
N ASP A 56 11.00 -0.19 15.86
CA ASP A 56 12.01 -0.97 15.15
C ASP A 56 11.80 -2.48 15.33
N LEU A 57 11.29 -2.90 16.49
CA LEU A 57 10.91 -4.29 16.74
C LEU A 57 9.81 -4.74 15.78
N SER A 58 8.73 -3.97 15.65
CA SER A 58 7.64 -4.29 14.71
C SER A 58 8.14 -4.34 13.26
N LYS A 59 8.99 -3.39 12.86
CA LYS A 59 9.58 -3.35 11.51
C LYS A 59 10.50 -4.55 11.25
N SER A 60 11.29 -4.96 12.25
CA SER A 60 12.16 -6.14 12.19
C SER A 60 11.37 -7.44 12.02
N GLN A 61 10.25 -7.57 12.74
CA GLN A 61 9.33 -8.70 12.57
C GLN A 61 8.76 -8.75 11.15
N ILE A 62 8.28 -7.61 10.62
CA ILE A 62 7.80 -7.52 9.23
C ILE A 62 8.90 -7.93 8.25
N ALA A 63 10.13 -7.43 8.42
CA ALA A 63 11.25 -7.76 7.53
C ALA A 63 11.59 -9.26 7.56
N SER A 64 11.57 -9.86 8.75
CA SER A 64 11.81 -11.30 8.92
C SER A 64 10.74 -12.14 8.23
N GLU A 65 9.46 -11.77 8.36
CA GLU A 65 8.36 -12.46 7.69
C GLU A 65 8.42 -12.31 6.16
N LEU A 66 8.81 -11.14 5.65
CA LEU A 66 9.02 -10.94 4.22
C LEU A 66 10.17 -11.81 3.69
N LEU A 67 11.26 -11.94 4.44
CA LEU A 67 12.38 -12.80 4.07
C LEU A 67 11.97 -14.27 3.98
N GLU A 68 11.20 -14.75 4.96
CA GLU A 68 10.74 -16.14 5.02
C GLU A 68 9.70 -16.46 3.93
N LYS A 69 8.71 -15.58 3.74
CA LYS A 69 7.51 -15.90 2.95
C LYS A 69 7.53 -15.31 1.54
N ILE A 70 8.13 -14.14 1.35
CA ILE A 70 8.04 -13.36 0.10
C ILE A 70 9.32 -13.48 -0.72
N TRP A 71 10.50 -13.48 -0.09
CA TRP A 71 11.78 -13.59 -0.79
C TRP A 71 11.91 -14.83 -1.68
N PRO A 72 11.45 -16.04 -1.27
CA PRO A 72 11.46 -17.20 -2.15
C PRO A 72 10.61 -17.02 -3.41
N LEU A 73 9.54 -16.21 -3.35
CA LEU A 73 8.69 -15.92 -4.50
C LEU A 73 9.35 -14.94 -5.46
N LEU A 74 10.11 -13.98 -4.93
CA LEU A 74 10.91 -13.04 -5.72
C LEU A 74 12.09 -13.74 -6.39
N SER A 75 12.84 -14.56 -5.65
CA SER A 75 14.03 -15.24 -6.19
C SER A 75 13.71 -16.26 -7.28
N THR A 76 12.52 -16.87 -7.21
CA THR A 76 12.01 -17.78 -8.24
C THR A 76 11.30 -17.06 -9.39
N GLY A 77 11.15 -15.73 -9.31
CA GLY A 77 10.45 -14.93 -10.31
C GLY A 77 8.94 -15.15 -10.35
N ARG A 78 8.34 -15.85 -9.37
CA ARG A 78 6.89 -16.05 -9.28
C ARG A 78 6.13 -14.75 -9.05
N ILE A 79 6.78 -13.80 -8.38
CA ILE A 79 6.32 -12.43 -8.27
C ILE A 79 7.48 -11.50 -8.61
N ASN A 80 7.17 -10.36 -9.23
CA ASN A 80 8.17 -9.34 -9.55
C ASN A 80 7.59 -7.95 -9.28
N PRO A 81 8.39 -6.99 -8.78
CA PRO A 81 8.00 -5.59 -8.74
C PRO A 81 7.73 -5.10 -10.17
N VAL A 82 6.60 -4.42 -10.36
CA VAL A 82 6.34 -3.71 -11.62
C VAL A 82 7.14 -2.40 -11.57
N ILE A 83 8.23 -2.32 -12.32
CA ILE A 83 9.05 -1.11 -12.45
C ILE A 83 8.54 -0.34 -13.67
N ASN A 84 8.11 0.90 -13.45
CA ASN A 84 7.64 1.79 -14.52
C ASN A 84 8.82 2.47 -15.22
N SER A 85 9.68 3.09 -14.43
CA SER A 85 10.76 3.96 -14.90
C SER A 85 11.92 3.91 -13.91
N VAL A 86 13.13 4.04 -14.44
CA VAL A 86 14.36 4.18 -13.68
C VAL A 86 14.98 5.52 -14.05
N PHE A 87 15.29 6.33 -13.05
CA PHE A 87 15.99 7.62 -13.21
C PHE A 87 17.32 7.54 -12.49
N ASP A 88 18.35 8.22 -12.99
CA ASP A 88 19.54 8.46 -12.19
C ASP A 88 19.19 9.40 -11.02
N LEU A 89 19.90 9.28 -9.89
CA LEU A 89 19.62 10.10 -8.71
C LEU A 89 19.64 11.61 -9.02
N ASN A 90 20.48 12.04 -9.96
CA ASN A 90 20.57 13.43 -10.40
C ASN A 90 19.28 13.94 -11.08
N ASP A 91 18.45 13.03 -11.59
CA ASP A 91 17.18 13.33 -12.27
C ASP A 91 15.96 13.19 -11.34
N VAL A 92 16.16 13.27 -10.02
CA VAL A 92 15.09 13.13 -9.02
C VAL A 92 13.90 14.07 -9.27
N SER A 93 14.14 15.29 -9.75
CA SER A 93 13.08 16.24 -10.10
C SER A 93 12.17 15.69 -11.20
N SER A 94 12.74 15.07 -12.24
CA SER A 94 11.98 14.44 -13.32
C SER A 94 11.18 13.23 -12.83
N ALA A 95 11.78 12.43 -11.92
CA ALA A 95 11.09 11.32 -11.28
C ALA A 95 9.85 11.78 -10.48
N HIS A 96 9.97 12.88 -9.74
CA HIS A 96 8.86 13.49 -9.00
C HIS A 96 7.76 14.03 -9.91
N LEU A 97 8.12 14.72 -11.01
CA LEU A 97 7.13 15.20 -11.99
C LEU A 97 6.31 14.04 -12.58
N LEU A 98 6.94 12.91 -12.90
CA LEU A 98 6.23 11.72 -13.36
C LEU A 98 5.31 11.15 -12.25
N MET A 99 5.79 11.10 -11.02
CA MET A 99 5.00 10.64 -9.87
C MET A 99 3.72 11.47 -9.69
N GLU A 100 3.85 12.79 -9.66
CA GLU A 100 2.76 13.74 -9.46
C GLU A 100 1.74 13.72 -10.61
N SER A 101 2.21 13.48 -11.84
CA SER A 101 1.33 13.35 -13.00
C SER A 101 0.37 12.15 -12.93
N SER A 102 0.62 11.19 -12.02
CA SER A 102 -0.16 9.94 -11.88
C SER A 102 -0.21 9.07 -13.16
N LYS A 103 0.70 9.29 -14.11
CA LYS A 103 0.80 8.51 -15.37
C LYS A 103 1.61 7.22 -15.23
N HIS A 104 2.28 7.01 -14.10
CA HIS A 104 3.10 5.84 -13.85
C HIS A 104 2.26 4.65 -13.38
N ILE A 105 2.59 3.45 -13.86
CA ILE A 105 2.04 2.19 -13.36
C ILE A 105 3.19 1.39 -12.75
N GLY A 106 3.17 1.21 -11.43
CA GLY A 106 4.22 0.51 -10.70
C GLY A 106 5.17 1.46 -9.97
N LYS A 107 6.44 1.08 -9.86
CA LYS A 107 7.47 1.79 -9.09
C LYS A 107 8.32 2.69 -9.98
N ILE A 108 8.64 3.87 -9.48
CA ILE A 108 9.71 4.72 -10.01
C ILE A 108 10.95 4.46 -9.16
N VAL A 109 12.05 4.04 -9.78
CA VAL A 109 13.29 3.66 -9.09
C VAL A 109 14.34 4.73 -9.35
N LEU A 110 15.07 5.12 -8.30
CA LEU A 110 16.24 5.97 -8.41
C LEU A 110 17.51 5.13 -8.35
N LYS A 111 18.36 5.28 -9.37
CA LYS A 111 19.64 4.60 -9.51
C LYS A 111 20.72 5.44 -8.83
N VAL A 112 21.37 4.85 -7.83
CA VAL A 112 22.52 5.47 -7.14
C VAL A 112 23.78 4.78 -7.65
N ASP A 113 24.79 5.57 -8.04
CA ASP A 113 26.10 5.10 -8.51
C ASP A 113 26.08 4.12 -9.71
N GLY A 114 25.05 4.18 -10.56
CA GLY A 114 25.02 3.38 -11.78
C GLY A 114 24.76 1.88 -11.58
N ARG A 115 24.30 1.42 -10.40
CA ARG A 115 23.80 0.04 -10.17
C ARG A 115 22.28 -0.02 -10.00
N LEU A 116 21.67 -1.06 -10.58
CA LEU A 116 20.27 -1.46 -10.39
C LEU A 116 20.19 -2.60 -9.37
#